data_AF-A7EHV4-F1
#
_entry.id   AF-A7EHV4-F1
#
_cell.length_a   1.000
_cell.length_b   1.000
_cell.length_c   1.000
_cell.angle_alpha   90.00
_cell.angle_beta   90.00
_cell.angle_gamma   90.00
#
_symmetry.space_group_name_H-M   'P 1'
#
loop_
_entity.id
_entity.type
_entity.pdbx_description
1 polymer ?
#
loop_
_entity_poly.entity_id
_entity_poly.type
_entity_poly.pdbx_seq_one_letter_code
_entity_poly.pdbx_strand_id
1 'polypeptide(L)'
;MADISAPALEKAAAKLKQLVPSAHKVEVQVCDVSKESDIEKTVAHLESWGGIDIMFNNAGIMHADDADAIDTPEKIWDLTQAINVKGVWFGCKHAVISMRKNKKTRGSIINTASVVALVGSATPQLAYTASKGAVLALTRELAIVHAREGIRFNALCPAPLNTPLLQDWLGDDQPKRLRREIHFPSGRFGEAIEQAQAVLFLASDESSFVNGQDFVVDGGMTKAYVTPEGPPLAAPSNNALLSEQVDAIRGTGVPK
;
A
#
# COMPACT_ATOMS: atom_id res chain seq x y z
N MET A 1 9.36 10.38 -1.59
CA MET A 1 8.09 9.78 -2.05
C MET A 1 8.06 9.84 -3.57
N ALA A 2 7.42 8.89 -4.23
CA ALA A 2 7.32 8.89 -5.68
C ALA A 2 5.92 8.43 -6.11
N ASP A 3 5.40 9.06 -7.16
CA ASP A 3 4.08 8.83 -7.72
C ASP A 3 4.06 9.32 -9.18
N ILE A 4 3.12 8.84 -9.99
CA ILE A 4 2.94 9.34 -11.37
C ILE A 4 2.29 10.74 -11.39
N SER A 5 1.57 11.10 -10.32
CA SER A 5 0.86 12.37 -10.18
C SER A 5 1.69 13.40 -9.38
N ALA A 6 2.26 14.38 -10.09
CA ALA A 6 2.95 15.50 -9.45
C ALA A 6 2.06 16.27 -8.44
N PRO A 7 0.79 16.61 -8.74
CA PRO A 7 -0.08 17.28 -7.77
C PRO A 7 -0.34 16.45 -6.50
N ALA A 8 -0.47 15.11 -6.63
CA ALA A 8 -0.64 14.24 -5.47
C ALA A 8 0.62 14.23 -4.59
N LEU A 9 1.81 14.22 -5.20
CA LEU A 9 3.09 14.30 -4.48
C LEU A 9 3.23 15.61 -3.71
N GLU A 10 2.92 16.75 -4.34
CA GLU A 10 2.99 18.05 -3.69
C GLU A 10 2.06 18.12 -2.49
N LYS A 11 0.81 17.66 -2.65
CA LYS A 11 -0.17 17.57 -1.56
C LYS A 11 0.33 16.67 -0.44
N ALA A 12 0.87 15.49 -0.76
CA ALA A 12 1.39 14.55 0.23
C ALA A 12 2.60 15.12 0.99
N ALA A 13 3.53 15.78 0.30
CA ALA A 13 4.71 16.40 0.91
C ALA A 13 4.33 17.57 1.82
N ALA A 14 3.41 18.43 1.41
CA ALA A 14 2.89 19.50 2.23
C ALA A 14 2.21 18.94 3.50
N LYS A 15 1.36 17.91 3.34
CA LYS A 15 0.68 17.25 4.47
C LYS A 15 1.67 16.60 5.43
N LEU A 16 2.70 15.94 4.93
CA LEU A 16 3.73 15.32 5.77
C LEU A 16 4.47 16.37 6.59
N LYS A 17 4.88 17.50 5.99
CA LYS A 17 5.52 18.61 6.72
C LYS A 17 4.62 19.23 7.78
N GLN A 18 3.30 19.27 7.54
CA GLN A 18 2.34 19.74 8.54
C GLN A 18 2.22 18.77 9.72
N LEU A 19 2.13 17.47 9.44
CA LEU A 19 1.96 16.43 10.46
C LEU A 19 3.25 16.15 11.24
N VAL A 20 4.41 16.29 10.59
CA VAL A 20 5.73 16.03 11.17
C VAL A 20 6.64 17.22 10.87
N PRO A 21 6.49 18.37 11.58
CA PRO A 21 7.30 19.57 11.34
C PRO A 21 8.79 19.36 11.57
N SER A 22 9.16 18.33 12.35
CA SER A 22 10.53 17.91 12.60
C SER A 22 11.16 17.09 11.46
N ALA A 23 10.40 16.75 10.41
CA ALA A 23 10.93 16.01 9.27
C ALA A 23 11.98 16.86 8.54
N HIS A 24 13.26 16.57 8.81
CA HIS A 24 14.39 17.38 8.33
C HIS A 24 14.48 17.47 6.81
N LYS A 25 14.16 16.39 6.11
CA LYS A 25 14.31 16.29 4.66
C LYS A 25 13.18 15.45 4.08
N VAL A 26 12.56 15.95 3.02
CA VAL A 26 11.44 15.31 2.31
C VAL A 26 11.61 15.61 0.84
N GLU A 27 11.87 14.59 0.03
CA GLU A 27 12.01 14.70 -1.43
C GLU A 27 10.87 13.97 -2.14
N VAL A 28 10.46 14.52 -3.28
CA VAL A 28 9.44 13.94 -4.16
C VAL A 28 10.00 13.76 -5.56
N GLN A 29 9.60 12.69 -6.24
CA GLN A 29 9.99 12.41 -7.61
C GLN A 29 8.78 11.87 -8.40
N VAL A 30 8.55 12.41 -9.59
CA VAL A 30 7.55 11.82 -10.50
C VAL A 30 8.12 10.50 -11.00
N CYS A 31 7.38 9.41 -10.82
CA CYS A 31 7.82 8.07 -11.17
C CYS A 31 6.64 7.23 -11.65
N ASP A 32 6.73 6.77 -12.89
CA ASP A 32 5.84 5.74 -13.42
C ASP A 32 6.48 4.37 -13.16
N VAL A 33 5.96 3.65 -12.17
CA VAL A 33 6.54 2.36 -11.75
C VAL A 33 6.45 1.27 -12.82
N SER A 34 5.65 1.45 -13.87
CA SER A 34 5.65 0.52 -15.01
C SER A 34 6.91 0.62 -15.86
N LYS A 35 7.71 1.69 -15.68
CA LYS A 35 8.96 1.96 -16.40
C LYS A 35 10.15 1.80 -15.47
N GLU A 36 10.98 0.78 -15.72
CA GLU A 36 12.18 0.53 -14.92
C GLU A 36 13.09 1.76 -14.81
N SER A 37 13.26 2.51 -15.90
CA SER A 37 14.11 3.70 -15.95
C SER A 37 13.71 4.80 -14.97
N ASP A 38 12.41 4.92 -14.66
CA ASP A 38 11.92 5.96 -13.75
C ASP A 38 12.18 5.56 -12.29
N ILE A 39 12.06 4.28 -11.98
CA ILE A 39 12.45 3.71 -10.69
C ILE A 39 13.96 3.83 -10.49
N GLU A 40 14.77 3.46 -11.48
CA GLU A 40 16.23 3.60 -11.44
C GLU A 40 16.64 5.04 -11.12
N LYS A 41 16.09 6.04 -11.85
CA LYS A 41 16.35 7.46 -11.60
C LYS A 41 15.93 7.89 -10.19
N THR A 42 14.76 7.43 -9.73
CA THR A 42 14.25 7.74 -8.39
C THR A 42 15.17 7.20 -7.30
N VAL A 43 15.63 5.95 -7.43
CA VAL A 43 16.57 5.33 -6.48
C VAL A 43 17.93 6.02 -6.54
N ALA A 44 18.44 6.34 -7.74
CA ALA A 44 19.70 7.06 -7.92
C ALA A 44 19.68 8.45 -7.25
N HIS A 45 18.54 9.13 -7.22
CA HIS A 45 18.38 10.41 -6.51
C HIS A 45 18.65 10.29 -5.00
N LEU A 46 18.33 9.14 -4.40
CA LEU A 46 18.53 8.85 -2.99
C LEU A 46 19.97 8.48 -2.63
N GLU A 47 20.86 8.36 -3.60
CA GLU A 47 22.29 8.14 -3.31
C GLU A 47 22.89 9.32 -2.53
N SER A 48 22.36 10.54 -2.71
CA SER A 48 22.71 11.71 -1.91
C SER A 48 22.31 11.60 -0.42
N TRP A 49 21.48 10.61 -0.07
CA TRP A 49 21.10 10.27 1.30
C TRP A 49 21.91 9.09 1.87
N GLY A 50 22.89 8.58 1.13
CA GLY A 50 23.61 7.34 1.50
C GLY A 50 22.87 6.07 1.06
N GLY A 51 21.99 6.18 0.06
CA GLY A 51 21.22 5.09 -0.52
C GLY A 51 19.93 4.77 0.24
N ILE A 52 19.32 3.63 -0.09
CA ILE A 52 18.04 3.20 0.47
C ILE A 52 18.25 2.25 1.65
N ASP A 53 17.55 2.52 2.76
CA ASP A 53 17.40 1.59 3.90
C ASP A 53 16.07 0.82 3.82
N ILE A 54 15.01 1.48 3.36
CA ILE A 54 13.65 0.94 3.29
C ILE A 54 13.04 1.21 1.91
N MET A 55 12.48 0.18 1.28
CA MET A 55 11.67 0.31 0.06
C MET A 55 10.24 -0.15 0.33
N PHE A 56 9.26 0.71 0.08
CA PHE A 56 7.84 0.35 0.16
C PHE A 56 7.21 0.41 -1.24
N ASN A 57 7.10 -0.76 -1.88
CA ASN A 57 6.50 -0.92 -3.20
C ASN A 57 4.97 -0.92 -3.08
N ASN A 58 4.40 0.28 -2.95
CA ASN A 58 2.97 0.47 -2.70
C ASN A 58 2.13 0.72 -3.95
N ALA A 59 2.70 1.36 -4.97
CA ALA A 59 1.98 1.73 -6.18
C ALA A 59 1.33 0.49 -6.83
N GLY A 60 0.07 0.62 -7.22
CA GLY A 60 -0.70 -0.44 -7.84
C GLY A 60 -2.05 0.04 -8.33
N ILE A 61 -2.63 -0.68 -9.29
CA ILE A 61 -3.96 -0.40 -9.83
C ILE A 61 -4.87 -1.60 -9.68
N MET A 62 -6.17 -1.34 -9.57
CA MET A 62 -7.26 -2.29 -9.82
C MET A 62 -8.15 -1.61 -10.86
N HIS A 63 -8.06 -2.05 -12.11
CA HIS A 63 -8.69 -1.34 -13.22
C HIS A 63 -10.20 -1.64 -13.28
N ALA A 64 -11.04 -0.65 -13.58
CA ALA A 64 -12.49 -0.81 -13.63
C ALA A 64 -12.96 -1.78 -14.74
N ASP A 65 -12.22 -1.83 -15.84
CA ASP A 65 -12.45 -2.77 -16.96
C ASP A 65 -11.85 -4.18 -16.73
N ASP A 66 -11.29 -4.48 -15.55
CA ASP A 66 -10.91 -5.86 -15.21
C ASP A 66 -12.17 -6.68 -14.90
N ALA A 67 -12.21 -7.91 -15.38
CA ALA A 67 -13.40 -8.77 -15.34
C ALA A 67 -13.03 -10.22 -14.99
N ASP A 68 -13.71 -11.20 -15.60
CA ASP A 68 -13.50 -12.63 -15.38
C ASP A 68 -12.63 -13.26 -16.50
N ALA A 69 -12.66 -14.60 -16.59
CA ALA A 69 -11.84 -15.37 -17.53
C ALA A 69 -12.16 -15.13 -19.01
N ILE A 70 -13.35 -14.63 -19.36
CA ILE A 70 -13.75 -14.41 -20.76
C ILE A 70 -13.80 -12.95 -21.14
N ASP A 71 -14.01 -12.05 -20.17
CA ASP A 71 -14.24 -10.63 -20.43
C ASP A 71 -13.04 -9.74 -20.10
N THR A 72 -12.05 -10.18 -19.30
CA THR A 72 -10.87 -9.33 -18.99
C THR A 72 -10.10 -9.01 -20.28
N PRO A 73 -10.01 -7.73 -20.69
CA PRO A 73 -9.28 -7.39 -21.90
C PRO A 73 -7.77 -7.57 -21.68
N GLU A 74 -7.08 -8.13 -22.68
CA GLU A 74 -5.63 -8.37 -22.65
C GLU A 74 -4.83 -7.09 -22.28
N LYS A 75 -5.22 -5.95 -22.84
CA LYS A 75 -4.60 -4.64 -22.51
C LYS A 75 -4.69 -4.29 -21.02
N ILE A 76 -5.77 -4.69 -20.34
CA ILE A 76 -5.98 -4.42 -18.91
C ILE A 76 -5.19 -5.40 -18.05
N TRP A 77 -5.14 -6.66 -18.49
CA TRP A 77 -4.24 -7.66 -17.91
C TRP A 77 -2.80 -7.16 -17.94
N ASP A 78 -2.28 -6.80 -19.12
CA ASP A 78 -0.91 -6.36 -19.30
C ASP A 78 -0.58 -5.10 -18.51
N LEU A 79 -1.48 -4.10 -18.52
CA LEU A 79 -1.31 -2.89 -17.74
C LEU A 79 -1.21 -3.19 -16.23
N THR A 80 -2.11 -4.05 -15.74
CA THR A 80 -2.13 -4.44 -14.32
C THR A 80 -0.87 -5.20 -13.93
N GLN A 81 -0.41 -6.14 -14.75
CA GLN A 81 0.84 -6.89 -14.50
C GLN A 81 2.07 -5.98 -14.59
N ALA A 82 2.10 -5.04 -15.54
CA ALA A 82 3.21 -4.08 -15.70
C ALA A 82 3.36 -3.18 -14.47
N ILE A 83 2.26 -2.72 -13.89
CA ILE A 83 2.31 -1.86 -12.70
C ILE A 83 2.49 -2.70 -11.43
N ASN A 84 1.61 -3.66 -11.18
CA ASN A 84 1.51 -4.34 -9.89
C ASN A 84 2.59 -5.41 -9.67
N VAL A 85 3.17 -5.97 -10.75
CA VAL A 85 4.18 -7.03 -10.66
C VAL A 85 5.53 -6.53 -11.13
N LYS A 86 5.65 -6.04 -12.37
CA LYS A 86 6.94 -5.54 -12.86
C LYS A 86 7.41 -4.32 -12.06
N GLY A 87 6.51 -3.38 -11.74
CA GLY A 87 6.87 -2.24 -10.89
C GLY A 87 7.40 -2.64 -9.51
N VAL A 88 6.78 -3.62 -8.86
CA VAL A 88 7.28 -4.18 -7.59
C VAL A 88 8.66 -4.82 -7.79
N TRP A 89 8.82 -5.65 -8.82
CA TRP A 89 10.10 -6.29 -9.13
C TRP A 89 11.21 -5.26 -9.40
N PHE A 90 10.96 -4.24 -10.20
CA PHE A 90 11.91 -3.16 -10.47
C PHE A 90 12.27 -2.41 -9.20
N GLY A 91 11.29 -2.14 -8.34
CA GLY A 91 11.53 -1.55 -7.02
C GLY A 91 12.44 -2.42 -6.15
N CYS A 92 12.17 -3.71 -6.04
CA CYS A 92 13.03 -4.67 -5.34
C CYS A 92 14.45 -4.69 -5.94
N LYS A 93 14.57 -4.78 -7.27
CA LYS A 93 15.85 -4.85 -7.98
C LYS A 93 16.73 -3.64 -7.65
N HIS A 94 16.20 -2.44 -7.80
CA HIS A 94 16.98 -1.21 -7.59
C HIS A 94 17.23 -0.93 -6.11
N ALA A 95 16.34 -1.33 -5.21
CA ALA A 95 16.61 -1.30 -3.77
C ALA A 95 17.79 -2.20 -3.40
N VAL A 96 17.83 -3.45 -3.87
CA VAL A 96 18.97 -4.37 -3.63
C VAL A 96 20.28 -3.81 -4.20
N ILE A 97 20.25 -3.23 -5.41
CA ILE A 97 21.43 -2.60 -6.01
C ILE A 97 21.95 -1.45 -5.12
N SER A 98 21.07 -0.53 -4.69
CA SER A 98 21.45 0.59 -3.83
C SER A 98 21.97 0.11 -2.47
N MET A 99 21.28 -0.86 -1.84
CA MET A 99 21.69 -1.45 -0.55
C MET A 99 23.08 -2.08 -0.63
N ARG A 100 23.35 -2.87 -1.68
CA ARG A 100 24.68 -3.48 -1.91
C ARG A 100 25.76 -2.43 -2.12
N LYS A 101 25.49 -1.46 -3.00
CA LYS A 101 26.42 -0.35 -3.30
C LYS A 101 26.81 0.42 -2.03
N ASN A 102 25.83 0.66 -1.16
CA ASN A 102 26.00 1.40 0.09
C ASN A 102 26.30 0.50 1.30
N LYS A 103 26.60 -0.80 1.08
CA LYS A 103 26.98 -1.80 2.10
C LYS A 103 25.99 -1.89 3.26
N LYS A 104 24.70 -1.73 2.98
CA LYS A 104 23.62 -1.89 3.96
C LYS A 104 23.48 -3.37 4.32
N THR A 105 23.35 -3.68 5.61
CA THR A 105 23.16 -5.04 6.13
C THR A 105 21.86 -5.20 6.93
N ARG A 106 20.99 -4.19 6.86
CA ARG A 106 19.72 -4.09 7.61
C ARG A 106 18.63 -3.48 6.73
N GLY A 107 18.50 -4.01 5.52
CA GLY A 107 17.51 -3.53 4.55
C GLY A 107 16.11 -4.08 4.83
N SER A 108 15.07 -3.27 4.62
CA SER A 108 13.68 -3.73 4.64
C SER A 108 12.95 -3.36 3.35
N ILE A 109 12.43 -4.37 2.65
CA ILE A 109 11.65 -4.21 1.44
C ILE A 109 10.24 -4.75 1.71
N ILE A 110 9.26 -3.88 1.53
CA ILE A 110 7.85 -4.13 1.84
C ILE A 110 7.08 -4.03 0.53
N ASN A 111 6.44 -5.12 0.13
CA ASN A 111 5.65 -5.17 -1.09
C ASN A 111 4.16 -5.13 -0.74
N THR A 112 3.37 -4.34 -1.46
CA THR A 112 1.92 -4.32 -1.25
C THR A 112 1.24 -5.41 -2.08
N ALA A 113 0.84 -6.49 -1.41
CA ALA A 113 -0.04 -7.52 -1.94
C ALA A 113 -1.52 -7.13 -1.69
N SER A 114 -2.36 -8.09 -1.30
CA SER A 114 -3.77 -7.88 -0.91
C SER A 114 -4.35 -9.17 -0.32
N VAL A 115 -5.42 -9.08 0.48
CA VAL A 115 -6.21 -10.26 0.89
C VAL A 115 -6.73 -11.07 -0.29
N VAL A 116 -6.93 -10.46 -1.46
CA VAL A 116 -7.44 -11.19 -2.65
C VAL A 116 -6.43 -12.22 -3.17
N ALA A 117 -5.15 -12.08 -2.78
CA ALA A 117 -4.14 -13.10 -3.05
C ALA A 117 -4.30 -14.35 -2.16
N LEU A 118 -5.10 -14.26 -1.10
CA LEU A 118 -5.32 -15.31 -0.10
C LEU A 118 -6.72 -15.92 -0.20
N VAL A 119 -7.71 -15.13 -0.65
CA VAL A 119 -9.11 -15.55 -0.80
C VAL A 119 -9.71 -15.01 -2.09
N GLY A 120 -10.66 -15.76 -2.68
CA GLY A 120 -11.37 -15.33 -3.89
C GLY A 120 -12.36 -14.19 -3.64
N SER A 121 -12.70 -13.46 -4.70
CA SER A 121 -13.73 -12.42 -4.71
C SER A 121 -14.88 -12.83 -5.65
N ALA A 122 -16.12 -12.61 -5.22
CA ALA A 122 -17.30 -12.77 -6.06
C ALA A 122 -17.50 -11.59 -7.05
N THR A 123 -16.83 -10.46 -6.82
CA THR A 123 -16.75 -9.38 -7.80
C THR A 123 -15.52 -9.63 -8.69
N PRO A 124 -15.66 -9.74 -10.02
CA PRO A 124 -14.53 -10.02 -10.91
C PRO A 124 -13.43 -8.96 -10.84
N GLN A 125 -12.18 -9.42 -10.89
CA GLN A 125 -10.95 -8.63 -10.78
C GLN A 125 -9.75 -9.55 -11.06
N LEU A 126 -9.82 -10.28 -12.18
CA LEU A 126 -8.94 -11.40 -12.50
C LEU A 126 -7.47 -10.95 -12.58
N ALA A 127 -7.17 -9.90 -13.35
CA ALA A 127 -5.81 -9.40 -13.51
C ALA A 127 -5.24 -8.89 -12.18
N TYR A 128 -6.05 -8.17 -11.40
CA TYR A 128 -5.64 -7.68 -10.09
C TYR A 128 -5.30 -8.84 -9.14
N THR A 129 -6.20 -9.81 -9.02
CA THR A 129 -6.04 -10.97 -8.13
C THR A 129 -4.78 -11.77 -8.47
N ALA A 130 -4.59 -12.07 -9.76
CA ALA A 130 -3.39 -12.74 -10.25
C ALA A 130 -2.12 -11.94 -9.93
N SER A 131 -2.14 -10.62 -10.14
CA SER A 131 -0.99 -9.76 -9.84
C SER A 131 -0.60 -9.80 -8.36
N LYS A 132 -1.57 -9.81 -7.44
CA LYS A 132 -1.29 -9.83 -6.00
C LYS A 132 -0.81 -11.20 -5.52
N GLY A 133 -1.28 -12.29 -6.13
CA GLY A 133 -0.69 -13.62 -5.94
C GLY A 133 0.77 -13.71 -6.40
N ALA A 134 1.10 -13.10 -7.54
CA ALA A 134 2.48 -13.00 -8.02
C ALA A 134 3.37 -12.23 -7.03
N VAL A 135 2.86 -11.16 -6.41
CA VAL A 135 3.58 -10.41 -5.37
C VAL A 135 3.91 -11.27 -4.14
N LEU A 136 3.02 -12.16 -3.70
CA LEU A 136 3.34 -13.09 -2.60
C LEU A 136 4.46 -14.06 -3.00
N ALA A 137 4.38 -14.64 -4.20
CA ALA A 137 5.39 -15.58 -4.69
C ALA A 137 6.77 -14.91 -4.85
N LEU A 138 6.84 -13.74 -5.49
CA LEU A 138 8.10 -13.03 -5.70
C LEU A 138 8.72 -12.56 -4.38
N THR A 139 7.90 -12.13 -3.41
CA THR A 139 8.38 -11.71 -2.09
C THR A 139 9.02 -12.88 -1.34
N ARG A 140 8.40 -14.06 -1.37
CA ARG A 140 8.94 -15.26 -0.72
C ARG A 140 10.29 -15.66 -1.32
N GLU A 141 10.41 -15.69 -2.65
CA GLU A 141 11.68 -16.01 -3.32
C GLU A 141 12.78 -15.01 -2.93
N LEU A 142 12.50 -13.71 -3.04
CA LEU A 142 13.46 -12.65 -2.71
C LEU A 142 13.89 -12.67 -1.25
N ALA A 143 12.96 -12.96 -0.32
CA ALA A 143 13.24 -13.10 1.10
C ALA A 143 14.30 -14.18 1.36
N ILE A 144 14.25 -15.30 0.65
CA ILE A 144 15.17 -16.42 0.84
C ILE A 144 16.52 -16.15 0.21
N VAL A 145 16.55 -15.71 -1.06
CA VAL A 145 17.82 -15.53 -1.79
C VAL A 145 18.68 -14.40 -1.22
N HIS A 146 18.08 -13.40 -0.58
CA HIS A 146 18.79 -12.25 -0.01
C HIS A 146 18.95 -12.29 1.53
N ALA A 147 18.46 -13.34 2.21
CA ALA A 147 18.44 -13.39 3.68
C ALA A 147 19.82 -13.16 4.33
N ARG A 148 20.89 -13.75 3.76
CA ARG A 148 22.26 -13.62 4.27
C ARG A 148 22.90 -12.25 4.01
N GLU A 149 22.30 -11.44 3.15
CA GLU A 149 22.71 -10.04 2.94
C GLU A 149 22.12 -9.11 4.01
N GLY A 150 21.25 -9.63 4.89
CA GLY A 150 20.55 -8.83 5.90
C GLY A 150 19.45 -7.96 5.30
N ILE A 151 18.93 -8.34 4.12
CA ILE A 151 17.79 -7.68 3.47
C ILE A 151 16.56 -8.54 3.70
N ARG A 152 15.52 -7.95 4.30
CA ARG A 152 14.23 -8.60 4.55
C ARG A 152 13.24 -8.21 3.49
N PHE A 153 12.42 -9.16 3.05
CA PHE A 153 11.31 -8.94 2.14
C PHE A 153 10.02 -9.44 2.78
N ASN A 154 9.02 -8.58 2.91
CA ASN A 154 7.70 -8.96 3.43
C ASN A 154 6.59 -8.38 2.54
N ALA A 155 5.44 -9.05 2.50
CA ALA A 155 4.29 -8.62 1.71
C ALA A 155 3.16 -8.16 2.63
N LEU A 156 2.83 -6.87 2.61
CA LEU A 156 1.64 -6.37 3.30
C LEU A 156 0.39 -6.86 2.54
N CYS A 157 -0.57 -7.45 3.23
CA CYS A 157 -1.84 -7.92 2.65
C CYS A 157 -3.03 -7.17 3.29
N PRO A 158 -3.37 -5.96 2.79
CA PRO A 158 -4.51 -5.21 3.30
C PRO A 158 -5.85 -5.77 2.82
N ALA A 159 -6.88 -5.62 3.66
CA ALA A 159 -8.28 -5.66 3.25
C ALA A 159 -8.76 -4.28 2.75
N PRO A 160 -10.00 -4.17 2.22
CA PRO A 160 -10.60 -2.89 1.87
C PRO A 160 -10.50 -1.85 3.01
N LEU A 161 -10.02 -0.65 2.64
CA LEU A 161 -9.83 0.47 3.56
C LEU A 161 -10.90 1.54 3.33
N ASN A 162 -11.23 2.26 4.39
CA ASN A 162 -12.09 3.42 4.36
C ASN A 162 -11.41 4.59 3.63
N THR A 163 -11.54 4.60 2.31
CA THR A 163 -10.97 5.63 1.43
C THR A 163 -12.09 6.45 0.79
N PRO A 164 -11.86 7.73 0.45
CA PRO A 164 -12.86 8.53 -0.27
C PRO A 164 -13.37 7.82 -1.53
N LEU A 165 -12.47 7.20 -2.29
CA LEU A 165 -12.83 6.43 -3.48
C LEU A 165 -13.80 5.28 -3.18
N LEU A 166 -13.55 4.51 -2.12
CA LEU A 166 -14.46 3.43 -1.72
C LEU A 166 -15.80 4.00 -1.25
N GLN A 167 -15.79 5.09 -0.48
CA GLN A 167 -17.01 5.71 0.04
C GLN A 167 -17.88 6.29 -1.09
N ASP A 168 -17.26 6.99 -2.04
CA ASP A 168 -17.94 7.54 -3.23
C ASP A 168 -18.55 6.41 -4.07
N TRP A 169 -17.82 5.31 -4.25
CA TRP A 169 -18.33 4.14 -4.96
C TRP A 169 -19.48 3.47 -4.21
N LEU A 170 -19.41 3.34 -2.88
CA LEU A 170 -20.49 2.76 -2.07
C LEU A 170 -21.75 3.63 -2.09
N GLY A 171 -21.61 4.96 -2.07
CA GLY A 171 -22.72 5.90 -2.00
C GLY A 171 -23.62 5.64 -0.79
N ASP A 172 -24.92 5.88 -0.93
CA ASP A 172 -25.93 5.61 0.12
C ASP A 172 -26.57 4.20 0.02
N ASP A 173 -26.02 3.32 -0.82
CA ASP A 173 -26.56 1.98 -1.05
C ASP A 173 -26.25 1.05 0.14
N GLN A 174 -27.19 0.98 1.08
CA GLN A 174 -27.10 0.17 2.29
C GLN A 174 -26.88 -1.32 2.00
N PRO A 175 -27.65 -1.99 1.10
CA PRO A 175 -27.35 -3.37 0.69
C PRO A 175 -25.96 -3.56 0.09
N LYS A 176 -25.45 -2.60 -0.68
CA LYS A 176 -24.09 -2.66 -1.24
C LYS A 176 -23.07 -2.54 -0.13
N ARG A 177 -23.21 -1.59 0.80
CA ARG A 177 -22.33 -1.42 1.97
C ARG A 177 -22.31 -2.67 2.86
N LEU A 178 -23.48 -3.14 3.28
CA LEU A 178 -23.61 -4.32 4.13
C LEU A 178 -22.94 -5.55 3.53
N ARG A 179 -23.08 -5.77 2.22
CA ARG A 179 -22.41 -6.87 1.50
C ARG A 179 -20.88 -6.83 1.57
N ARG A 180 -20.25 -5.71 1.94
CA ARG A 180 -18.79 -5.61 2.12
C ARG A 180 -18.42 -5.59 3.61
N GLU A 181 -19.15 -4.82 4.41
CA GLU A 181 -18.88 -4.65 5.84
C GLU A 181 -19.15 -5.94 6.63
N ILE A 182 -20.12 -6.76 6.21
CA ILE A 182 -20.45 -8.03 6.89
C ILE A 182 -19.30 -9.03 6.91
N HIS A 183 -18.25 -8.84 6.10
CA HIS A 183 -17.09 -9.72 6.13
C HIS A 183 -16.03 -9.32 7.17
N PHE A 184 -16.18 -8.16 7.81
CA PHE A 184 -15.27 -7.68 8.84
C PHE A 184 -15.81 -8.00 10.22
N PRO A 185 -15.13 -8.83 11.04
CA PRO A 185 -15.54 -9.11 12.41
C PRO A 185 -15.70 -7.87 13.30
N SER A 186 -15.00 -6.77 13.00
CA SER A 186 -15.11 -5.48 13.69
C SER A 186 -16.29 -4.62 13.23
N GLY A 187 -17.00 -5.04 12.18
CA GLY A 187 -18.11 -4.32 11.56
C GLY A 187 -17.71 -3.10 10.73
N ARG A 188 -16.41 -2.86 10.50
CA ARG A 188 -15.94 -1.68 9.75
C ARG A 188 -14.78 -2.00 8.81
N PHE A 189 -14.60 -1.15 7.80
CA PHE A 189 -13.37 -1.11 7.01
C PHE A 189 -12.15 -0.72 7.86
N GLY A 190 -10.98 -1.12 7.39
CA GLY A 190 -9.71 -0.67 7.97
C GLY A 190 -9.41 0.79 7.63
N GLU A 191 -8.61 1.46 8.44
CA GLU A 191 -8.12 2.81 8.17
C GLU A 191 -6.69 2.80 7.62
N ALA A 192 -6.33 3.82 6.84
CA ALA A 192 -4.97 3.94 6.28
C ALA A 192 -3.88 3.97 7.37
N ILE A 193 -4.18 4.53 8.55
CA ILE A 193 -3.24 4.57 9.68
C ILE A 193 -2.93 3.18 10.24
N GLU A 194 -3.88 2.24 10.19
CA GLU A 194 -3.67 0.86 10.66
C GLU A 194 -2.68 0.13 9.74
N GLN A 195 -2.74 0.40 8.44
CA GLN A 195 -1.78 -0.11 7.46
C GLN A 195 -0.41 0.56 7.60
N ALA A 196 -0.38 1.88 7.83
CA ALA A 196 0.86 2.62 8.02
C ALA A 196 1.64 2.13 9.25
N GLN A 197 0.95 1.78 10.35
CA GLN A 197 1.57 1.20 11.55
C GLN A 197 2.19 -0.18 11.25
N ALA A 198 1.53 -1.01 10.44
CA ALA A 198 2.09 -2.29 10.01
C ALA A 198 3.35 -2.11 9.14
N VAL A 199 3.32 -1.18 8.19
CA VAL A 199 4.49 -0.83 7.37
C VAL A 199 5.63 -0.31 8.25
N LEU A 200 5.33 0.54 9.24
CA LEU A 200 6.32 1.04 10.19
C LEU A 200 7.00 -0.08 10.97
N PHE A 201 6.22 -1.04 11.51
CA PHE A 201 6.78 -2.23 12.17
C PHE A 201 7.68 -3.05 11.23
N LEU A 202 7.23 -3.30 10.00
CA LEU A 202 8.03 -4.06 9.02
C LEU A 202 9.30 -3.29 8.58
N ALA A 203 9.26 -1.96 8.60
CA ALA A 203 10.39 -1.11 8.26
C ALA A 203 11.43 -1.02 9.40
N SER A 204 11.03 -1.31 10.64
CA SER A 204 11.85 -1.11 11.83
C SER A 204 12.61 -2.36 12.28
N ASP A 205 13.44 -2.20 13.32
CA ASP A 205 14.28 -3.27 13.88
C ASP A 205 13.49 -4.29 14.71
N GLU A 206 12.31 -3.90 15.18
CA GLU A 206 11.35 -4.73 15.90
C GLU A 206 10.87 -5.91 15.05
N SER A 207 11.00 -5.83 13.72
CA SER A 207 10.71 -6.93 12.78
C SER A 207 11.97 -7.64 12.26
N SER A 208 13.11 -7.53 12.95
CA SER A 208 14.40 -8.11 12.52
C SER A 208 14.39 -9.61 12.22
N PHE A 209 13.45 -10.37 12.77
CA PHE A 209 13.26 -11.80 12.50
C PHE A 209 11.99 -12.13 11.67
N VAL A 210 11.36 -11.10 11.09
CA VAL A 210 10.21 -11.25 10.18
C VAL A 210 10.71 -11.12 8.74
N ASN A 211 10.73 -12.23 8.00
CA ASN A 211 11.20 -12.28 6.63
C ASN A 211 10.39 -13.31 5.82
N GLY A 212 9.96 -12.94 4.61
CA GLY A 212 9.16 -13.77 3.71
C GLY A 212 7.68 -13.88 4.09
N GLN A 213 7.18 -13.00 4.95
CA GLN A 213 5.83 -13.13 5.50
C GLN A 213 4.77 -12.46 4.62
N ASP A 214 3.65 -13.17 4.46
CA ASP A 214 2.37 -12.62 4.00
C ASP A 214 1.72 -11.90 5.20
N PHE A 215 2.09 -10.64 5.41
CA PHE A 215 1.71 -9.85 6.58
C PHE A 215 0.29 -9.32 6.45
N VAL A 216 -0.68 -10.12 6.90
CA VAL A 216 -2.12 -9.84 6.78
C VAL A 216 -2.59 -8.80 7.81
N VAL A 217 -3.19 -7.72 7.32
CA VAL A 217 -3.79 -6.64 8.12
C VAL A 217 -5.19 -6.37 7.59
N ASP A 218 -6.13 -7.23 7.96
CA ASP A 218 -7.44 -7.35 7.32
C ASP A 218 -8.63 -7.27 8.29
N GLY A 219 -8.38 -6.97 9.56
CA GLY A 219 -9.42 -6.95 10.60
C GLY A 219 -10.03 -8.33 10.89
N GLY A 220 -9.39 -9.42 10.46
CA GLY A 220 -9.87 -10.79 10.60
C GLY A 220 -10.73 -11.29 9.43
N MET A 221 -10.88 -10.51 8.36
CA MET A 221 -11.71 -10.85 7.19
C MET A 221 -11.38 -12.24 6.61
N THR A 222 -10.10 -12.58 6.47
CA THR A 222 -9.67 -13.88 5.92
C THR A 222 -9.75 -15.04 6.92
N LYS A 223 -10.15 -14.78 8.17
CA LYS A 223 -10.22 -15.77 9.26
C LYS A 223 -11.65 -16.03 9.75
N ALA A 224 -12.64 -15.37 9.17
CA ALA A 224 -14.03 -15.49 9.56
C ALA A 224 -14.84 -16.30 8.52
N TYR A 225 -15.55 -17.32 8.98
CA TYR A 225 -16.60 -17.99 8.18
C TYR A 225 -17.96 -17.30 8.32
N VAL A 226 -18.22 -16.78 9.53
CA VAL A 226 -19.34 -15.90 9.88
C VAL A 226 -18.79 -14.76 10.74
N THR A 227 -19.44 -13.60 10.72
CA THR A 227 -19.04 -12.43 11.51
C THR A 227 -19.99 -12.19 12.68
N PRO A 228 -19.51 -11.58 13.78
CA PRO A 228 -20.36 -11.20 14.90
C PRO A 228 -21.39 -10.13 14.50
N GLU A 229 -22.55 -10.17 15.13
CA GLU A 229 -23.56 -9.12 15.07
C GLU A 229 -23.31 -8.05 16.14
N GLY A 230 -23.71 -6.80 15.87
CA GLY A 230 -23.59 -5.68 16.79
C GLY A 230 -23.16 -4.38 16.11
N PRO A 231 -23.08 -3.27 16.87
CA PRO A 231 -22.56 -2.02 16.32
C PRO A 231 -21.06 -2.16 15.98
N PRO A 232 -20.58 -1.45 14.93
CA PRO A 232 -19.17 -1.48 14.55
C PRO A 232 -18.28 -0.85 15.64
N LEU A 233 -17.03 -1.33 15.73
CA LEU A 233 -16.03 -0.71 16.60
C LEU A 233 -15.63 0.67 16.08
N ALA A 234 -15.30 1.58 17.00
CA ALA A 234 -14.75 2.89 16.64
C ALA A 234 -13.46 2.73 15.81
N ALA A 235 -13.37 3.46 14.71
CA ALA A 235 -12.16 3.55 13.90
C ALA A 235 -11.13 4.48 14.57
N PRO A 236 -9.83 4.21 14.43
CA PRO A 236 -8.80 5.16 14.85
C PRO A 236 -8.89 6.44 14.02
N SER A 237 -8.35 7.55 14.54
CA SER A 237 -8.31 8.82 13.82
C SER A 237 -7.48 8.69 12.53
N ASN A 238 -8.09 8.98 11.39
CA ASN A 238 -7.42 8.95 10.10
C ASN A 238 -6.72 10.28 9.82
N ASN A 239 -5.38 10.25 9.79
CA ASN A 239 -4.56 11.43 9.56
C ASN A 239 -4.79 12.10 8.19
N ALA A 240 -5.32 11.36 7.21
CA ALA A 240 -5.72 11.89 5.92
C ALA A 240 -6.90 12.88 6.04
N LEU A 241 -7.78 12.70 7.03
CA LEU A 241 -8.97 13.51 7.26
C LEU A 241 -8.72 14.69 8.23
N LEU A 242 -7.59 14.70 8.95
CA LEU A 242 -7.27 15.76 9.93
C LEU A 242 -7.20 17.18 9.34
N SER A 243 -7.04 17.37 8.03
CA SER A 243 -7.04 18.71 7.41
C SER A 243 -8.45 19.31 7.28
N GLU A 244 -9.48 18.48 7.08
CA GLU A 244 -10.85 19.00 6.91
C GLU A 244 -11.39 19.60 8.21
N GLN A 245 -10.93 19.10 9.36
CA GLN A 245 -11.31 19.64 10.68
C GLN A 245 -10.59 20.95 11.03
N VAL A 246 -9.34 21.17 10.57
CA VAL A 246 -8.61 22.42 10.85
C VAL A 246 -9.17 23.59 10.02
N ASP A 247 -9.61 23.32 8.80
CA ASP A 247 -10.27 24.34 7.96
C ASP A 247 -11.72 24.60 8.42
N ALA A 248 -12.44 23.59 8.90
CA ALA A 248 -13.77 23.76 9.51
C ALA A 248 -13.73 24.59 10.81
N ILE A 249 -12.70 24.42 11.65
CA ILE A 249 -12.53 25.21 12.88
C ILE A 249 -12.14 26.67 12.56
N ARG A 250 -11.46 26.93 11.44
CA ARG A 250 -11.14 28.30 10.99
C ARG A 250 -12.31 29.00 10.30
N GLY A 251 -13.33 28.26 9.86
CA GLY A 251 -14.53 28.78 9.19
C GLY A 251 -15.65 29.25 10.14
N THR A 252 -15.57 28.96 11.44
CA THR A 252 -16.62 29.30 12.40
C THR A 252 -16.13 30.30 13.46
N GLY A 253 -16.13 31.58 13.09
CA GLY A 253 -16.49 32.67 14.00
C GLY A 253 -15.36 33.49 14.64
N VAL A 254 -15.16 34.72 14.14
CA VAL A 254 -15.37 35.96 14.94
C VAL A 254 -15.91 37.03 13.97
N PRO A 255 -17.13 37.57 14.16
CA PRO A 255 -17.58 38.74 13.42
C PRO A 255 -16.86 40.00 13.91
N LYS A 256 -16.46 40.87 12.98
CA LYS A 256 -16.07 42.26 13.28
C LYS A 256 -17.27 43.07 13.74
#